data_AF-A0A4R8DBZ4-F1
#
_entry.id   AF-A0A4R8DBZ4-F1
#
_cell.length_a   1.000
_cell.length_b   1.000
_cell.length_c   1.000
_cell.angle_alpha   90.00
_cell.angle_beta   90.00
_cell.angle_gamma   90.00
#
_symmetry.space_group_name_H-M   'P 1'
#
loop_
_entity.id
_entity.type
_entity.pdbx_description
1 polymer ?
#
loop_
_entity_poly.entity_id
_entity_poly.type
_entity_poly.pdbx_seq_one_letter_code
_entity_poly.pdbx_strand_id
1 'polypeptide(L)'
;MFVNSDKRRLYWLIIEYLNQHISARTFCDEFYYCYDLAIDYDTLTQQEKDGFSSLSEITGRFSEFENDIRKYPGTYYTEQQLRQKVTETKEALNAKDFLF
;
A
#
# COMPACT_ATOMS: atom_id res chain seq x y z
N MET A 1 -9.16 1.14 15.88
CA MET A 1 -8.94 0.82 14.45
C MET A 1 -9.55 1.94 13.64
N PHE A 2 -8.81 2.55 12.71
CA PHE A 2 -9.31 3.63 11.86
C PHE A 2 -10.34 3.11 10.85
N VAL A 3 -11.33 3.92 10.46
CA VAL A 3 -12.30 3.55 9.40
C VAL A 3 -11.67 3.68 8.01
N ASN A 4 -12.25 3.05 6.98
CA ASN A 4 -11.63 2.98 5.64
C ASN A 4 -11.41 4.35 4.96
N SER A 5 -12.28 5.32 5.23
CA SER A 5 -12.16 6.68 4.69
C SER A 5 -11.17 7.57 5.47
N ASP A 6 -10.62 7.08 6.58
CA ASP A 6 -9.64 7.82 7.37
C ASP A 6 -8.23 7.52 6.88
N LYS A 7 -7.53 8.55 6.38
CA LYS A 7 -6.17 8.40 5.83
C LYS A 7 -5.18 7.76 6.82
N ARG A 8 -5.38 7.91 8.13
CA ARG A 8 -4.57 7.26 9.17
C ARG A 8 -4.55 5.74 9.04
N ARG A 9 -5.60 5.15 8.45
CA ARG A 9 -5.64 3.71 8.15
C ARG A 9 -4.58 3.30 7.13
N LEU A 10 -4.31 4.11 6.10
CA LEU A 10 -3.27 3.82 5.11
C LEU A 10 -1.88 3.76 5.75
N TYR A 11 -1.58 4.72 6.62
CA TYR A 11 -0.33 4.73 7.38
C TYR A 11 -0.23 3.54 8.32
N TRP A 12 -1.31 3.21 9.03
CA TRP A 12 -1.37 2.05 9.90
C TRP A 12 -1.12 0.75 9.12
N LEU A 13 -1.77 0.54 7.97
CA LEU A 13 -1.57 -0.63 7.10
C LEU A 13 -0.11 -0.78 6.66
N ILE A 14 0.55 0.32 6.29
CA ILE A 14 1.99 0.33 5.94
C ILE A 14 2.83 -0.20 7.10
N ILE A 15 2.57 0.27 8.33
CA ILE A 15 3.32 -0.15 9.51
C ILE A 15 3.05 -1.63 9.84
N GLU A 16 1.79 -2.05 9.84
CA GLU A 16 1.44 -3.45 10.13
C GLU A 16 2.06 -4.42 9.12
N TYR A 17 2.09 -4.07 7.83
CA TYR A 17 2.71 -4.90 6.81
C TYR A 17 4.24 -4.94 6.93
N LEU A 18 4.89 -3.81 7.19
CA LEU A 18 6.34 -3.76 7.39
C LEU A 18 6.77 -4.51 8.66
N ASN A 19 5.96 -4.47 9.71
CA ASN A 19 6.17 -5.23 10.96
C ASN A 19 5.74 -6.70 10.85
N GLN A 20 5.27 -7.15 9.69
CA GLN A 20 4.83 -8.53 9.43
C GLN A 20 3.64 -8.98 10.28
N HIS A 21 2.84 -8.04 10.79
CA HIS A 21 1.60 -8.35 11.50
C HIS A 21 0.47 -8.75 10.56
N ILE A 22 0.52 -8.31 9.30
CA ILE A 22 -0.40 -8.69 8.24
C ILE A 22 0.34 -9.23 7.02
N SER A 23 -0.31 -10.12 6.27
CA SER A 23 0.24 -10.68 5.04
C SER A 23 0.24 -9.67 3.89
N ALA A 24 1.03 -9.92 2.85
CA ALA A 24 1.00 -9.15 1.61
C ALA A 24 -0.40 -9.11 1.00
N ARG A 25 -1.12 -10.24 1.01
CA ARG A 25 -2.48 -10.32 0.50
C ARG A 25 -3.44 -9.43 1.28
N THR A 26 -3.42 -9.53 2.61
CA THR A 26 -4.22 -8.69 3.49
C THR A 26 -3.90 -7.21 3.31
N PHE A 27 -2.62 -6.86 3.19
CA PHE A 27 -2.21 -5.48 2.95
C PHE A 27 -2.77 -4.94 1.62
N CYS A 28 -2.62 -5.68 0.52
CA CYS A 28 -3.11 -5.23 -0.79
C CYS A 28 -4.64 -5.06 -0.81
N ASP A 29 -5.38 -6.03 -0.27
CA ASP A 29 -6.85 -5.97 -0.24
C ASP A 29 -7.34 -4.79 0.61
N GLU A 30 -6.78 -4.62 1.83
CA GLU A 30 -7.16 -3.51 2.72
C GLU A 30 -6.74 -2.14 2.18
N PHE A 31 -5.56 -2.06 1.55
CA PHE A 31 -5.10 -0.83 0.92
C PHE A 31 -6.05 -0.41 -0.21
N TYR A 32 -6.47 -1.35 -1.06
CA TYR A 32 -7.47 -1.11 -2.11
C TYR A 32 -8.79 -0.59 -1.54
N TYR A 33 -9.33 -1.22 -0.50
CA TYR A 33 -10.56 -0.75 0.14
C TYR A 33 -10.46 0.64 0.74
N CYS A 34 -9.27 1.03 1.22
CA CYS A 34 -9.05 2.34 1.81
C CYS A 34 -8.79 3.40 0.75
N TYR A 35 -7.75 3.22 -0.06
CA TYR A 35 -7.24 4.23 -0.98
C TYR A 35 -8.06 4.32 -2.26
N ASP A 36 -8.41 3.20 -2.90
CA ASP A 36 -9.05 3.23 -4.22
C ASP A 36 -10.58 3.35 -4.12
N LEU A 37 -11.18 2.97 -2.99
CA LEU A 37 -12.64 2.93 -2.83
C LEU A 37 -13.23 3.90 -1.80
N ALA A 38 -12.52 4.22 -0.71
CA ALA A 38 -13.15 4.89 0.44
C ALA A 38 -12.61 6.29 0.75
N ILE A 39 -11.35 6.59 0.42
CA ILE A 39 -10.73 7.86 0.80
C ILE A 39 -11.29 9.01 -0.02
N ASP A 40 -11.46 10.16 0.65
CA ASP A 40 -11.65 11.42 -0.04
C ASP A 40 -10.28 11.98 -0.43
N TYR A 41 -9.96 11.96 -1.74
CA TYR A 41 -8.68 12.43 -2.26
C TYR A 41 -8.42 13.92 -1.95
N ASP A 42 -9.43 14.73 -1.66
CA ASP A 42 -9.23 16.13 -1.28
C ASP A 42 -8.62 16.28 0.12
N THR A 43 -8.65 15.22 0.93
CA THR A 43 -8.01 15.17 2.27
C THR A 43 -6.51 14.85 2.23
N LEU A 44 -5.99 14.49 1.05
CA LEU A 44 -4.60 14.12 0.83
C LEU A 44 -3.78 15.30 0.34
N THR A 45 -2.59 15.47 0.91
CA THR A 45 -1.52 16.32 0.38
C THR A 45 -1.00 15.79 -0.95
N GLN A 46 -0.28 16.61 -1.72
CA GLN A 46 0.30 16.16 -2.98
C GLN A 46 1.30 15.01 -2.77
N GLN A 47 2.11 15.08 -1.72
CA GLN A 47 3.06 14.04 -1.35
C GLN A 47 2.36 12.71 -1.03
N GLU A 48 1.24 12.75 -0.30
CA GLU A 48 0.39 11.59 -0.05
C GLU A 48 -0.19 11.01 -1.35
N LYS A 49 -0.72 11.88 -2.22
CA LYS A 49 -1.28 11.46 -3.52
C LYS A 49 -0.24 10.73 -4.36
N ASP A 50 0.95 11.30 -4.50
CA ASP A 50 2.03 10.73 -5.31
C ASP A 50 2.50 9.38 -4.72
N GLY A 51 2.72 9.35 -3.40
CA GLY A 51 3.18 8.15 -2.69
C GLY A 51 2.17 7.01 -2.70
N PHE A 52 0.90 7.31 -2.44
CA PHE A 52 -0.17 6.31 -2.40
C PHE A 52 -0.61 5.88 -3.81
N SER A 53 -0.61 6.77 -4.80
CA SER A 53 -0.93 6.39 -6.19
C SER A 53 0.10 5.40 -6.73
N SER A 54 1.39 5.66 -6.49
CA SER A 54 2.45 4.74 -6.91
C SER A 54 2.41 3.41 -6.16
N LEU A 55 1.92 3.41 -4.92
CA LEU A 55 1.72 2.18 -4.14
C LEU A 55 0.46 1.41 -4.58
N SER A 56 -0.61 2.10 -4.97
CA SER A 56 -1.83 1.50 -5.56
C SER A 56 -1.50 0.69 -6.81
N GLU A 57 -0.61 1.20 -7.67
CA GLU A 57 -0.16 0.47 -8.87
C GLU A 57 0.45 -0.91 -8.54
N ILE A 58 1.31 -0.97 -7.51
CA ILE A 58 1.96 -2.21 -7.11
C ILE A 58 0.99 -3.15 -6.40
N THR A 59 0.19 -2.62 -5.47
CA THR A 59 -0.77 -3.43 -4.69
C THR A 59 -1.87 -4.02 -5.57
N GLY A 60 -2.37 -3.27 -6.57
CA GLY A 60 -3.36 -3.74 -7.54
C GLY A 60 -2.84 -4.80 -8.52
N ARG A 61 -1.53 -5.03 -8.56
CA ARG A 61 -0.86 -6.00 -9.44
C ARG A 61 0.04 -6.97 -8.68
N PHE A 62 -0.09 -7.06 -7.36
CA PHE A 62 0.60 -8.07 -6.58
C PHE A 62 0.03 -9.47 -6.90
N SER A 63 0.91 -10.46 -7.02
CA SER A 63 0.50 -11.87 -6.99
C SER A 63 1.40 -12.67 -6.05
N GLU A 64 0.76 -13.49 -5.22
CA GLU A 64 1.41 -14.46 -4.34
C GLU A 64 1.81 -15.75 -5.08
N PHE A 65 1.37 -15.93 -6.32
CA PHE A 65 1.61 -17.14 -7.10
C PHE A 65 2.77 -16.96 -8.08
N GLU A 66 3.87 -17.70 -7.87
CA GLU A 66 5.01 -17.69 -8.79
C GLU A 66 4.64 -17.99 -10.25
N ASN A 67 3.60 -18.80 -10.45
CA ASN A 67 3.12 -19.14 -11.79
C ASN A 67 2.57 -17.93 -12.54
N ASP A 68 1.86 -17.02 -11.87
CA ASP A 68 1.36 -15.79 -12.49
C ASP A 68 2.52 -14.91 -12.93
N ILE A 69 3.52 -14.76 -12.06
CA ILE A 69 4.73 -13.96 -12.31
C ILE A 69 5.51 -14.53 -13.50
N ARG A 70 5.64 -15.86 -13.59
CA ARG A 70 6.33 -16.54 -14.70
C ARG A 70 5.55 -16.45 -16.00
N LYS A 71 4.22 -16.61 -15.94
CA LYS A 71 3.35 -16.64 -17.12
C LYS A 71 3.14 -15.24 -17.71
N TYR A 72 3.16 -14.21 -16.87
CA TYR A 72 2.91 -12.82 -17.26
C TYR A 72 4.05 -11.90 -16.76
N PRO A 73 5.27 -12.06 -17.32
CA PRO A 73 6.42 -11.26 -16.89
C PRO A 73 6.14 -9.76 -17.10
N GLY A 74 6.47 -8.96 -16.08
CA GLY A 74 6.23 -7.51 -16.07
C GLY A 74 4.77 -7.09 -15.80
N THR A 75 3.83 -8.04 -15.63
CA THR A 75 2.44 -7.72 -15.28
C THR A 75 2.22 -7.74 -13.77
N TYR A 76 2.80 -8.72 -13.08
CA TYR A 76 2.63 -8.92 -11.64
C TYR A 76 3.90 -8.59 -10.87
N TYR A 77 3.72 -8.11 -9.64
CA TYR A 77 4.79 -7.83 -8.70
C TYR A 77 4.91 -8.94 -7.66
N THR A 78 6.16 -9.27 -7.31
CA THR A 78 6.50 -10.20 -6.22
C THR A 78 6.27 -9.52 -4.85
N GLU A 79 6.23 -10.33 -3.79
CA GLU A 79 6.20 -9.79 -2.42
C GLU A 79 7.46 -8.94 -2.11
N GLN A 80 8.61 -9.31 -2.66
CA GLN A 80 9.84 -8.52 -2.49
C GLN A 80 9.69 -7.11 -3.09
N GLN A 81 9.14 -7.01 -4.30
CA GLN A 81 8.90 -5.72 -4.96
C GLN A 81 7.84 -4.90 -4.22
N LEU A 82 6.78 -5.56 -3.73
CA LEU A 82 5.77 -4.93 -2.88
C LEU A 82 6.41 -4.36 -1.60
N ARG A 83 7.20 -5.15 -0.87
CA ARG A 83 7.86 -4.71 0.37
C ARG A 83 8.83 -3.57 0.14
N GLN A 84 9.60 -3.63 -0.95
CA GLN A 84 10.44 -2.52 -1.36
C GLN A 84 9.61 -1.25 -1.58
N LYS A 85 8.52 -1.34 -2.35
CA LYS A 85 7.67 -0.18 -2.63
C LYS A 85 7.05 0.41 -1.37
N VAL A 86 6.53 -0.42 -0.46
CA VAL A 86 5.96 0.04 0.80
C VAL A 86 7.01 0.77 1.65
N THR A 87 8.26 0.30 1.63
CA THR A 87 9.37 0.95 2.34
C THR A 87 9.69 2.31 1.72
N GLU A 88 9.82 2.38 0.39
CA GLU A 88 10.03 3.63 -0.35
C GLU A 88 8.90 4.63 -0.10
N THR A 89 7.64 4.19 -0.13
CA THR A 89 6.48 5.04 0.17
C THR A 89 6.55 5.56 1.61
N LYS A 90 6.91 4.72 2.59
CA LYS A 90 7.07 5.17 3.98
C LYS A 90 8.17 6.23 4.11
N GLU A 91 9.32 6.03 3.48
CA GLU A 91 10.44 6.97 3.50
C GLU A 91 10.13 8.29 2.78
N ALA A 92 9.31 8.21 1.73
CA ALA A 92 8.86 9.37 0.98
C ALA A 92 7.75 10.16 1.69
N LEU A 93 7.09 9.61 2.73
CA LEU A 93 6.05 10.30 3.51
C LEU A 93 6.65 10.95 4.76
N ASN A 94 5.94 11.91 5.37
CA ASN A 94 6.48 12.63 6.52
C ASN A 94 6.47 11.71 7.76
N ALA A 95 7.55 11.70 8.54
CA ALA A 95 7.62 10.92 9.77
C ALA A 95 6.47 11.22 10.75
N LYS A 96 5.95 12.45 10.74
CA LYS A 96 4.79 12.85 11.54
C LYS A 96 3.50 12.13 11.16
N ASP A 97 3.39 11.66 9.92
CA ASP A 97 2.20 10.98 9.43
C ASP A 97 2.04 9.57 10.03
N PHE A 98 3.12 9.06 10.63
CA PHE A 98 3.16 7.76 11.32
C PHE A 98 3.01 7.88 12.85
N LEU A 99 2.75 9.08 13.37
CA LEU A 99 2.51 9.31 14.80
C LEU A 99 1.01 9.40 15.04
N PHE A 100 0.44 8.36 15.66
CA PHE A 100 -0.99 8.26 15.95
C PHE A 100 -1.24 7.56 17.28
#